data_AF-A0A5P9FPM9-F1
#
_entry.id   AF-A0A5P9FPM9-F1
#
_cell.length_a   1.000
_cell.length_b   1.000
_cell.length_c   1.000
_cell.angle_alpha   90.00
_cell.angle_beta   90.00
_cell.angle_gamma   90.00
#
_symmetry.space_group_name_H-M   'P 1'
#
loop_
_entity.id
_entity.type
_entity.pdbx_description
1 polymer ?
#
loop_
_entity_poly.entity_id
_entity_poly.type
_entity_poly.pdbx_seq_one_letter_code
_entity_poly.pdbx_strand_id
1 'polypeptide(L)'
;MATGRELPIDERASAFQMAETIFADDVQVVSASYSGDRDSSGIYTNGDSVMPGVAPGNTGVILSTGDADDITQSNGDPNRSSSTSTNTWGQNGNPDFNAAAGAYTYDASYLDVDIIPQGDVLTFQFVFLSEEFPEYQTGIYQDFVGIWINGELVPLSIGDGDVDPNNLNAQSNANLYVDNTGDDYNTEMDGFTVTMSVTIPVNAGEVNSIRIGIADVNDSNYDSSVMIAAGSGTTAIVAMADSAQVAPNENATFDVTSNDIGTGAITITHINGIAVSVGDSVTLTTGQVITLNADGTLTATADADEETVNFTYTVQDATGGTSTGFVTLASVPCFVAGSVIDTSHGPRLVESLKPGDLIRTKDHGLQPLRWIGTRTIAAEGDMAPIEIAANTFGPHMRLQVSPMHRILVRDGRAALMFGENEVLIAAKYLLDGQYVRRIEGGEVTYVHLLFDAHEIVFSNGLPSESFLPGPMIASLFEREVLAEICTLFPELDPETGEGYGPAARRILTGSEARALTGVAA
;
A
#
# COMPACT_ATOMS: atom_id res chain seq x y z
N MET A 1 19.77 -17.81 9.89
CA MET A 1 21.01 -18.02 9.14
C MET A 1 20.83 -19.13 8.11
N ALA A 2 20.48 -18.70 6.90
CA ALA A 2 20.49 -19.53 5.71
C ALA A 2 21.94 -19.87 5.32
N THR A 3 22.12 -20.69 4.29
CA THR A 3 23.44 -20.99 3.71
C THR A 3 23.46 -20.47 2.28
N GLY A 4 24.48 -19.68 1.95
CA GLY A 4 24.74 -19.12 0.64
C GLY A 4 24.70 -20.21 -0.43
N ARG A 5 23.81 -20.06 -1.40
CA ARG A 5 23.73 -20.90 -2.59
C ARG A 5 23.35 -20.06 -3.80
N GLU A 6 24.16 -20.13 -4.84
CA GLU A 6 23.89 -19.40 -6.08
C GLU A 6 22.53 -19.74 -6.67
N LEU A 7 21.76 -18.72 -7.02
CA LEU A 7 20.57 -18.84 -7.85
C LEU A 7 21.00 -19.04 -9.32
N PRO A 8 20.60 -20.14 -9.98
CA PRO A 8 20.90 -20.30 -11.40
C PRO A 8 20.10 -19.30 -12.26
N ILE A 9 20.80 -18.36 -12.89
CA ILE A 9 20.23 -17.37 -13.82
C ILE A 9 20.80 -17.59 -15.23
N ASP A 10 19.94 -17.58 -16.24
CA ASP A 10 20.32 -17.54 -17.66
C ASP A 10 20.32 -16.09 -18.16
N GLU A 11 21.43 -15.39 -17.97
CA GLU A 11 21.66 -14.02 -18.47
C GLU A 11 21.74 -13.94 -20.01
N ARG A 12 21.78 -15.09 -20.70
CA ARG A 12 21.76 -15.15 -22.17
C ARG A 12 20.34 -15.25 -22.73
N ALA A 13 19.33 -15.27 -21.86
CA ALA A 13 17.94 -15.25 -22.28
C ALA A 13 17.65 -14.02 -23.15
N SER A 14 17.03 -14.24 -24.30
CA SER A 14 16.54 -13.12 -25.11
C SER A 14 15.35 -12.44 -24.44
N ALA A 15 15.11 -11.16 -24.76
CA ALA A 15 13.93 -10.42 -24.31
C ALA A 15 12.62 -11.17 -24.57
N PHE A 16 12.52 -11.86 -25.71
CA PHE A 16 11.34 -12.66 -26.05
C PHE A 16 11.19 -13.90 -25.15
N GLN A 17 12.29 -14.57 -24.80
CA GLN A 17 12.24 -15.68 -23.84
C GLN A 17 11.87 -15.20 -22.43
N MET A 18 12.38 -14.03 -22.01
CA MET A 18 11.97 -13.42 -20.74
C MET A 18 10.48 -13.09 -20.74
N ALA A 19 9.97 -12.45 -21.79
CA ALA A 19 8.54 -12.17 -21.93
C ALA A 19 7.67 -13.44 -21.90
N GLU A 20 8.02 -14.47 -22.69
CA GLU A 20 7.32 -15.77 -22.68
C GLU A 20 7.43 -16.50 -21.34
N THR A 21 8.42 -16.18 -20.51
CA THR A 21 8.53 -16.71 -19.15
C THR A 21 7.53 -16.03 -18.22
N ILE A 22 7.38 -14.70 -18.34
CA ILE A 22 6.48 -13.91 -17.48
C ILE A 22 5.00 -14.22 -17.77
N PHE A 23 4.62 -14.23 -19.05
CA PHE A 23 3.22 -14.31 -19.47
C PHE A 23 2.72 -15.76 -19.63
N ALA A 24 1.52 -16.02 -19.14
CA ALA A 24 0.85 -17.32 -19.25
C ALA A 24 0.20 -17.53 -20.63
N ASP A 25 -0.26 -18.75 -20.90
CA ASP A 25 -0.84 -19.16 -22.19
C ASP A 25 -2.06 -18.33 -22.64
N ASP A 26 -2.74 -17.65 -21.71
CA ASP A 26 -3.87 -16.77 -22.00
C ASP A 26 -3.46 -15.35 -22.43
N VAL A 27 -2.16 -15.05 -22.45
CA VAL A 27 -1.59 -13.79 -22.88
C VAL A 27 -0.55 -14.03 -23.97
N GLN A 28 -0.87 -13.67 -25.21
CA GLN A 28 0.04 -13.88 -26.34
C GLN A 28 1.14 -12.80 -26.36
N VAL A 29 2.42 -13.18 -26.33
CA VAL A 29 3.52 -12.26 -26.60
C VAL A 29 3.67 -12.02 -28.11
N VAL A 30 3.66 -10.76 -28.53
CA VAL A 30 3.81 -10.34 -29.93
C VAL A 30 5.26 -9.97 -30.23
N SER A 31 5.86 -9.16 -29.36
CA SER A 31 7.27 -8.75 -29.45
C SER A 31 7.78 -8.38 -28.07
N ALA A 32 9.10 -8.48 -27.89
CA ALA A 32 9.77 -8.02 -26.70
C ALA A 32 11.16 -7.46 -27.03
N SER A 33 11.57 -6.44 -26.30
CA SER A 33 12.92 -5.88 -26.31
C SER A 33 13.39 -5.56 -24.90
N TYR A 34 14.67 -5.75 -24.66
CA TYR A 34 15.30 -5.45 -23.38
C TYR A 34 16.30 -4.30 -23.55
N SER A 35 16.35 -3.42 -22.56
CA SER A 35 17.32 -2.33 -22.44
C SER A 35 17.93 -2.35 -21.05
N GLY A 36 19.26 -2.43 -20.98
CA GLY A 36 20.03 -2.54 -19.75
C GLY A 36 21.37 -3.20 -20.05
N ASP A 37 22.20 -3.40 -19.02
CA ASP A 37 23.39 -4.24 -19.18
C ASP A 37 22.98 -5.70 -19.39
N ARG A 38 23.82 -6.47 -20.08
CA ARG A 38 23.56 -7.88 -20.36
C ARG A 38 23.54 -8.75 -19.09
N ASP A 39 24.27 -8.31 -18.05
CA ASP A 39 24.39 -9.02 -16.78
C ASP A 39 23.26 -8.57 -15.80
N SER A 40 22.50 -7.53 -16.15
CA SER A 40 21.41 -6.98 -15.32
C SER A 40 20.04 -7.64 -15.52
N SER A 41 19.97 -8.76 -16.23
CA SER A 41 18.71 -9.46 -16.46
C SER A 41 18.92 -10.94 -16.77
N GLY A 42 17.91 -11.77 -16.50
CA GLY A 42 17.93 -13.16 -16.94
C GLY A 42 16.71 -13.95 -16.50
N ILE A 43 16.68 -15.23 -16.89
CA ILE A 43 15.68 -16.18 -16.42
C ILE A 43 16.27 -16.96 -15.25
N TYR A 44 15.71 -16.80 -14.06
CA TYR A 44 16.13 -17.57 -12.89
C TYR A 44 15.37 -18.91 -12.81
N THR A 45 16.01 -19.92 -12.23
CA THR A 45 15.39 -21.22 -11.95
C THR A 45 15.72 -21.71 -10.55
N ASN A 46 14.93 -22.65 -10.04
CA ASN A 46 15.08 -23.22 -8.69
C ASN A 46 14.85 -22.21 -7.55
N GLY A 47 14.16 -21.08 -7.81
CA GLY A 47 13.93 -19.99 -6.87
C GLY A 47 13.45 -20.46 -5.49
N ASP A 48 12.28 -21.09 -5.41
CA ASP A 48 11.72 -21.64 -4.15
C ASP A 48 12.68 -22.57 -3.39
N SER A 49 13.56 -23.28 -4.09
CA SER A 49 14.49 -24.24 -3.49
C SER A 49 15.84 -23.65 -3.10
N VAL A 50 16.23 -22.52 -3.71
CA VAL A 50 17.52 -21.85 -3.48
C VAL A 50 17.32 -20.67 -2.53
N MET A 51 16.26 -19.89 -2.72
CA MET A 51 15.92 -18.70 -1.93
C MET A 51 14.51 -18.86 -1.32
N PRO A 52 14.29 -19.87 -0.46
CA PRO A 52 12.98 -20.13 0.11
C PRO A 52 12.47 -18.92 0.90
N GLY A 53 11.25 -18.49 0.59
CA GLY A 53 10.61 -17.31 1.21
C GLY A 53 10.99 -15.97 0.57
N VAL A 54 11.92 -15.94 -0.39
CA VAL A 54 12.32 -14.73 -1.13
C VAL A 54 11.78 -14.76 -2.55
N ALA A 55 12.08 -15.80 -3.33
CA ALA A 55 11.68 -15.84 -4.73
C ALA A 55 10.14 -15.93 -4.85
N PRO A 56 9.50 -15.21 -5.79
CA PRO A 56 8.04 -15.26 -5.98
C PRO A 56 7.57 -16.54 -6.70
N GLY A 57 8.46 -17.51 -6.89
CA GLY A 57 8.21 -18.78 -7.53
C GLY A 57 9.50 -19.49 -7.93
N ASN A 58 9.41 -20.75 -8.32
CA ASN A 58 10.58 -21.56 -8.68
C ASN A 58 11.28 -21.12 -9.98
N THR A 59 10.61 -20.37 -10.86
CA THR A 59 11.16 -19.86 -12.12
C THR A 59 10.57 -18.50 -12.39
N GLY A 60 11.30 -17.65 -13.09
CA GLY A 60 10.85 -16.30 -13.42
C GLY A 60 11.92 -15.48 -14.10
N VAL A 61 11.69 -14.18 -14.17
CA VAL A 61 12.63 -13.20 -14.73
C VAL A 61 13.15 -12.32 -13.62
N ILE A 62 14.43 -12.00 -13.66
CA ILE A 62 15.05 -10.98 -12.80
C ILE A 62 15.50 -9.80 -13.66
N LEU A 63 15.25 -8.59 -13.16
CA LEU A 63 15.86 -7.34 -13.63
C LEU A 63 16.58 -6.71 -12.43
N SER A 64 17.83 -6.30 -12.61
CA SER A 64 18.67 -5.71 -11.57
C SER A 64 19.21 -4.36 -12.05
N THR A 65 19.44 -3.42 -11.14
CA THR A 65 20.28 -2.24 -11.45
C THR A 65 21.77 -2.58 -11.41
N GLY A 66 22.08 -3.71 -10.77
CA GLY A 66 23.36 -4.38 -10.68
C GLY A 66 23.56 -5.57 -11.61
N ASP A 67 24.51 -6.42 -11.23
CA ASP A 67 24.67 -7.78 -11.78
C ASP A 67 23.60 -8.70 -11.17
N ALA A 68 22.87 -9.43 -12.01
CA ALA A 68 21.79 -10.29 -11.57
C ALA A 68 22.30 -11.53 -10.83
N ASP A 69 23.52 -12.01 -11.09
CA ASP A 69 24.10 -13.17 -10.38
C ASP A 69 24.50 -12.81 -8.94
N ASP A 70 24.79 -11.52 -8.67
CA ASP A 70 25.26 -11.04 -7.36
C ASP A 70 24.15 -11.03 -6.26
N ILE A 71 22.89 -11.30 -6.61
CA ILE A 71 21.79 -11.34 -5.62
C ILE A 71 21.89 -12.50 -4.62
N THR A 72 22.77 -13.47 -4.89
CA THR A 72 23.04 -14.63 -4.03
C THR A 72 24.52 -14.97 -4.03
N GLN A 73 25.00 -15.62 -2.95
CA GLN A 73 26.36 -16.12 -2.88
C GLN A 73 26.51 -17.59 -3.29
N SER A 74 27.62 -17.90 -3.96
CA SER A 74 27.95 -19.27 -4.35
C SER A 74 28.29 -20.22 -3.18
N ASN A 75 28.70 -19.69 -2.03
CA ASN A 75 29.00 -20.45 -0.81
C ASN A 75 29.17 -19.54 0.41
N GLY A 76 28.94 -20.09 1.61
CA GLY A 76 29.19 -19.40 2.87
C GLY A 76 27.89 -19.00 3.58
N ASP A 77 27.97 -17.97 4.40
CA ASP A 77 26.80 -17.31 4.97
C ASP A 77 26.31 -16.27 3.94
N PRO A 78 25.00 -16.13 3.66
CA PRO A 78 24.50 -15.07 2.78
C PRO A 78 24.69 -13.68 3.42
N ASN A 79 24.52 -12.62 2.63
CA ASN A 79 24.59 -11.21 3.03
C ASN A 79 25.85 -10.84 3.84
N ARG A 80 27.03 -11.11 3.27
CA ARG A 80 28.32 -10.86 3.97
C ARG A 80 28.95 -9.52 3.63
N SER A 81 28.37 -8.80 2.70
CA SER A 81 28.79 -7.49 2.27
C SER A 81 27.63 -6.54 2.50
N SER A 82 27.82 -5.54 3.36
CA SER A 82 26.81 -4.50 3.65
C SER A 82 26.61 -3.51 2.50
N SER A 83 27.01 -3.88 1.28
CA SER A 83 27.15 -3.02 0.09
C SER A 83 27.43 -3.88 -1.15
N THR A 84 26.65 -4.92 -1.41
CA THR A 84 26.75 -5.67 -2.68
C THR A 84 26.26 -4.75 -3.80
N SER A 85 27.20 -4.27 -4.62
CA SER A 85 26.87 -3.37 -5.71
C SER A 85 27.86 -3.48 -6.87
N THR A 86 27.32 -3.53 -8.08
CA THR A 86 28.02 -3.62 -9.36
C THR A 86 27.42 -2.58 -10.30
N ASN A 87 28.10 -1.46 -10.49
CA ASN A 87 27.67 -0.44 -11.46
C ASN A 87 27.62 -1.03 -12.89
N THR A 88 26.53 -0.74 -13.61
CA THR A 88 26.25 -1.36 -14.92
C THR A 88 26.22 -0.31 -16.04
N TRP A 89 26.08 -0.74 -17.29
CA TRP A 89 25.93 0.19 -18.43
C TRP A 89 24.47 0.44 -18.83
N GLY A 90 23.55 0.34 -17.86
CA GLY A 90 22.14 0.67 -18.04
C GLY A 90 21.90 2.13 -18.45
N GLN A 91 20.67 2.44 -18.86
CA GLN A 91 20.36 3.77 -19.41
C GLN A 91 20.22 4.81 -18.29
N ASN A 92 21.14 5.77 -18.24
CA ASN A 92 21.01 6.94 -17.39
C ASN A 92 20.01 7.97 -17.93
N GLY A 93 19.23 8.57 -17.03
CA GLY A 93 18.31 9.67 -17.31
C GLY A 93 17.18 9.28 -18.25
N ASN A 94 16.66 8.05 -18.13
CA ASN A 94 15.49 7.64 -18.90
C ASN A 94 14.30 8.55 -18.53
N PRO A 95 13.61 9.17 -19.51
CA PRO A 95 12.58 10.16 -19.22
C PRO A 95 11.37 9.61 -18.48
N ASP A 96 10.98 8.35 -18.71
CA ASP A 96 9.82 7.74 -18.06
C ASP A 96 10.13 7.44 -16.60
N PHE A 97 11.32 6.87 -16.33
CA PHE A 97 11.81 6.64 -14.97
C PHE A 97 12.05 7.96 -14.22
N ASN A 98 12.65 8.97 -14.86
CA ASN A 98 12.83 10.28 -14.23
C ASN A 98 11.52 10.95 -13.84
N ALA A 99 10.50 10.81 -14.71
CA ALA A 99 9.18 11.39 -14.46
C ALA A 99 8.49 10.68 -13.31
N ALA A 100 8.58 9.35 -13.24
CA ALA A 100 7.98 8.56 -12.18
C ALA A 100 8.69 8.75 -10.83
N ALA A 101 10.03 8.69 -10.81
CA ALA A 101 10.84 8.92 -9.61
C ALA A 101 10.89 10.39 -9.15
N GLY A 102 10.48 11.34 -10.01
CA GLY A 102 10.60 12.79 -9.74
C GLY A 102 12.04 13.29 -9.63
N ALA A 103 13.02 12.49 -10.07
CA ALA A 103 14.45 12.70 -9.92
C ALA A 103 15.22 12.17 -11.13
N TYR A 104 16.55 12.30 -11.14
CA TYR A 104 17.38 11.73 -12.22
C TYR A 104 17.74 10.28 -11.87
N THR A 105 17.52 9.36 -12.82
CA THR A 105 17.76 7.93 -12.63
C THR A 105 19.01 7.43 -13.35
N TYR A 106 19.58 6.33 -12.86
CA TYR A 106 20.76 5.67 -13.39
C TYR A 106 20.49 4.20 -13.68
N ASP A 107 21.33 3.62 -14.55
CA ASP A 107 21.52 2.18 -14.73
C ASP A 107 20.22 1.39 -14.98
N ALA A 108 19.26 2.01 -15.67
CA ALA A 108 17.95 1.41 -15.89
C ALA A 108 18.02 0.06 -16.65
N SER A 109 17.33 -0.94 -16.10
CA SER A 109 17.13 -2.28 -16.63
C SER A 109 15.63 -2.54 -16.84
N TYR A 110 15.18 -2.65 -18.09
CA TYR A 110 13.75 -2.76 -18.40
C TYR A 110 13.43 -3.58 -19.64
N LEU A 111 12.26 -4.20 -19.60
CA LEU A 111 11.66 -4.99 -20.66
C LEU A 111 10.43 -4.26 -21.23
N ASP A 112 10.45 -4.02 -22.54
CA ASP A 112 9.28 -3.57 -23.31
C ASP A 112 8.66 -4.78 -24.00
N VAL A 113 7.37 -5.03 -23.81
CA VAL A 113 6.64 -6.18 -24.35
C VAL A 113 5.31 -5.75 -24.95
N ASP A 114 5.05 -6.15 -26.19
CA ASP A 114 3.70 -6.07 -26.76
C ASP A 114 2.99 -7.40 -26.55
N ILE A 115 1.81 -7.36 -25.92
CA ILE A 115 1.00 -8.55 -25.63
C ILE A 115 -0.42 -8.42 -26.22
N ILE A 116 -1.08 -9.56 -26.43
CA ILE A 116 -2.51 -9.65 -26.71
C ILE A 116 -3.16 -10.54 -25.64
N PRO A 117 -3.79 -9.95 -24.60
CA PRO A 117 -4.43 -10.69 -23.53
C PRO A 117 -5.83 -11.20 -23.94
N GLN A 118 -6.29 -12.30 -23.33
CA GLN A 118 -7.65 -12.81 -23.53
C GLN A 118 -8.70 -12.14 -22.63
N GLY A 119 -8.32 -11.69 -21.43
CA GLY A 119 -9.17 -10.95 -20.50
C GLY A 119 -8.84 -9.46 -20.43
N ASP A 120 -9.68 -8.72 -19.70
CA ASP A 120 -9.62 -7.24 -19.58
C ASP A 120 -8.80 -6.76 -18.37
N VAL A 121 -8.39 -7.68 -17.50
CA VAL A 121 -7.53 -7.38 -16.33
C VAL A 121 -6.37 -8.36 -16.34
N LEU A 122 -5.16 -7.83 -16.40
CA LEU A 122 -3.91 -8.55 -16.30
C LEU A 122 -3.36 -8.43 -14.88
N THR A 123 -2.78 -9.50 -14.36
CA THR A 123 -1.95 -9.45 -13.15
C THR A 123 -0.59 -10.05 -13.41
N PHE A 124 0.38 -9.74 -12.55
CA PHE A 124 1.61 -10.52 -12.39
C PHE A 124 2.14 -10.36 -10.96
N GLN A 125 2.98 -11.30 -10.57
CA GLN A 125 3.52 -11.41 -9.21
C GLN A 125 5.02 -11.14 -9.23
N PHE A 126 5.50 -10.35 -8.27
CA PHE A 126 6.90 -9.98 -8.18
C PHE A 126 7.37 -9.82 -6.72
N VAL A 127 8.68 -9.83 -6.52
CA VAL A 127 9.34 -9.46 -5.28
C VAL A 127 10.40 -8.42 -5.60
N PHE A 128 10.48 -7.38 -4.77
CA PHE A 128 11.52 -6.37 -4.83
C PHE A 128 12.53 -6.62 -3.71
N LEU A 129 13.81 -6.58 -4.04
CA LEU A 129 14.94 -6.78 -3.12
C LEU A 129 15.90 -5.61 -3.27
N SER A 130 16.50 -5.16 -2.17
CA SER A 130 17.41 -4.02 -2.18
C SER A 130 18.41 -4.06 -1.04
N GLU A 131 19.62 -3.56 -1.30
CA GLU A 131 20.64 -3.22 -0.29
C GLU A 131 20.38 -1.85 0.37
N GLU A 132 19.40 -1.08 -0.11
CA GLU A 132 19.01 0.19 0.52
C GLU A 132 18.06 0.01 1.72
N PHE A 133 17.48 -1.18 1.86
CA PHE A 133 16.78 -1.61 3.07
C PHE A 133 17.78 -1.97 4.18
N PRO A 134 17.48 -1.76 5.47
CA PRO A 134 16.55 -0.80 6.06
C PRO A 134 17.16 0.62 6.19
N GLU A 135 18.44 0.86 5.91
CA GLU A 135 19.14 2.07 6.38
C GLU A 135 18.75 3.39 5.69
N TYR A 136 18.18 3.37 4.47
CA TYR A 136 17.85 4.58 3.71
C TYR A 136 16.35 4.94 3.70
N GLN A 137 15.61 4.57 4.75
CA GLN A 137 14.17 4.85 5.04
C GLN A 137 13.67 6.32 4.95
N THR A 138 14.52 7.30 4.61
CA THR A 138 14.17 8.74 4.59
C THR A 138 14.83 9.56 3.47
N GLY A 139 15.35 8.91 2.43
CA GLY A 139 16.10 9.55 1.34
C GLY A 139 15.32 9.71 0.03
N ILE A 140 15.69 10.72 -0.76
CA ILE A 140 15.32 10.93 -2.17
C ILE A 140 16.12 10.02 -3.14
N TYR A 141 16.95 9.12 -2.62
CA TYR A 141 17.85 8.23 -3.37
C TYR A 141 17.28 6.83 -3.17
N GLN A 142 16.46 6.33 -4.11
CA GLN A 142 15.69 5.09 -3.93
C GLN A 142 15.47 4.39 -5.27
N ASP A 143 15.90 3.16 -5.41
CA ASP A 143 15.71 2.42 -6.66
C ASP A 143 14.22 2.22 -6.97
N PHE A 144 13.82 2.60 -8.18
CA PHE A 144 12.42 2.70 -8.59
C PHE A 144 12.03 1.52 -9.49
N VAL A 145 11.02 0.75 -9.07
CA VAL A 145 10.37 -0.26 -9.92
C VAL A 145 9.17 0.35 -10.62
N GLY A 146 9.24 0.47 -11.94
CA GLY A 146 8.19 1.05 -12.76
C GLY A 146 7.50 0.04 -13.67
N ILE A 147 6.17 0.14 -13.74
CA ILE A 147 5.34 -0.63 -14.67
C ILE A 147 4.49 0.35 -15.46
N TRP A 148 4.56 0.29 -16.78
CA TRP A 148 3.71 1.09 -17.66
C TRP A 148 2.86 0.21 -18.54
N ILE A 149 1.62 0.64 -18.77
CA ILE A 149 0.70 0.07 -19.74
C ILE A 149 0.30 1.14 -20.74
N ASN A 150 0.51 0.87 -22.03
CA ASN A 150 0.21 1.79 -23.13
C ASN A 150 0.81 3.20 -22.94
N GLY A 151 1.95 3.29 -22.25
CA GLY A 151 2.66 4.54 -21.95
C GLY A 151 2.23 5.26 -20.66
N GLU A 152 1.24 4.73 -19.93
CA GLU A 152 0.80 5.27 -18.64
C GLU A 152 1.36 4.43 -17.50
N LEU A 153 1.90 5.09 -16.46
CA LEU A 153 2.41 4.40 -15.27
C LEU A 153 1.25 3.76 -14.53
N VAL A 154 1.40 2.49 -14.16
CA VAL A 154 0.45 1.75 -13.35
C VAL A 154 0.77 2.00 -11.87
N PRO A 155 -0.12 2.63 -11.10
CA PRO A 155 0.07 2.76 -9.66
C PRO A 155 -0.14 1.40 -8.99
N LEU A 156 0.69 1.11 -7.99
CA LEU A 156 0.49 -0.05 -7.13
C LEU A 156 -0.65 0.22 -6.14
N SER A 157 -1.36 -0.81 -5.72
CA SER A 157 -2.56 -0.64 -4.88
C SER A 157 -2.27 -0.31 -3.42
N ILE A 158 -1.01 -0.14 -3.02
CA ILE A 158 -0.60 0.01 -1.62
C ILE A 158 0.01 1.38 -1.35
N GLY A 159 -0.43 2.02 -0.26
CA GLY A 159 0.17 3.25 0.24
C GLY A 159 -0.05 4.44 -0.68
N ASP A 160 1.03 5.09 -1.12
CA ASP A 160 1.00 6.22 -2.06
C ASP A 160 1.00 5.82 -3.54
N GLY A 161 1.08 4.52 -3.83
CA GLY A 161 0.99 3.97 -5.17
C GLY A 161 2.31 3.50 -5.78
N ASP A 162 3.40 3.45 -5.00
CA ASP A 162 4.74 3.04 -5.46
C ASP A 162 5.30 1.82 -4.70
N VAL A 163 6.24 1.07 -5.29
CA VAL A 163 7.07 0.07 -4.60
C VAL A 163 8.44 0.72 -4.42
N ASP A 164 8.56 1.45 -3.32
CA ASP A 164 9.81 2.05 -2.88
C ASP A 164 10.08 1.73 -1.39
N PRO A 165 11.34 1.86 -0.93
CA PRO A 165 11.66 1.67 0.48
C PRO A 165 11.01 2.67 1.44
N ASN A 166 10.40 3.77 0.97
CA ASN A 166 9.64 4.69 1.81
C ASN A 166 8.23 4.20 2.11
N ASN A 167 7.62 3.49 1.16
CA ASN A 167 6.28 2.96 1.23
C ASN A 167 6.26 1.56 1.90
N LEU A 168 7.27 0.71 1.64
CA LEU A 168 7.36 -0.66 2.14
C LEU A 168 8.56 -0.85 3.08
N ASN A 169 8.40 -0.57 4.37
CA ASN A 169 9.46 -0.73 5.37
C ASN A 169 8.92 -1.09 6.76
N ALA A 170 9.81 -1.28 7.73
CA ALA A 170 9.45 -1.61 9.11
C ALA A 170 8.51 -0.59 9.80
N GLN A 171 8.34 0.62 9.26
CA GLN A 171 7.46 1.67 9.79
C GLN A 171 6.21 1.95 8.94
N SER A 172 6.17 1.48 7.69
CA SER A 172 5.10 1.70 6.72
C SER A 172 4.88 0.41 5.93
N ASN A 173 3.67 -0.15 6.00
CA ASN A 173 3.38 -1.46 5.39
C ASN A 173 4.30 -2.59 5.87
N ALA A 174 4.64 -2.62 7.16
CA ALA A 174 5.64 -3.51 7.75
C ALA A 174 5.40 -5.02 7.54
N ASN A 175 4.17 -5.44 7.26
CA ASN A 175 3.88 -6.84 6.92
C ASN A 175 4.35 -7.23 5.53
N LEU A 176 4.52 -6.26 4.64
CA LEU A 176 4.92 -6.48 3.26
C LEU A 176 6.44 -6.42 3.10
N TYR A 177 7.16 -6.01 4.16
CA TYR A 177 8.62 -5.91 4.20
C TYR A 177 9.22 -7.04 5.05
N VAL A 178 10.33 -7.58 4.59
CA VAL A 178 11.12 -8.59 5.28
C VAL A 178 12.55 -8.07 5.43
N ASP A 179 13.00 -7.97 6.68
CA ASP A 179 14.37 -7.62 7.05
C ASP A 179 15.30 -8.83 6.87
N ASN A 180 16.43 -8.63 6.19
CA ASN A 180 17.46 -9.64 5.96
C ASN A 180 18.85 -9.19 6.45
N THR A 181 18.96 -8.13 7.25
CA THR A 181 20.22 -7.71 7.90
C THR A 181 20.81 -8.74 8.87
N GLY A 182 20.04 -9.79 9.20
CA GLY A 182 20.44 -10.93 10.03
C GLY A 182 20.85 -12.19 9.26
N ASP A 183 20.97 -12.12 7.93
CA ASP A 183 21.38 -13.23 7.04
C ASP A 183 20.42 -14.44 7.13
N ASP A 184 19.14 -14.17 7.39
CA ASP A 184 18.14 -15.20 7.60
C ASP A 184 17.67 -15.86 6.29
N TYR A 185 17.82 -15.14 5.17
CA TYR A 185 17.46 -15.59 3.84
C TYR A 185 18.69 -15.68 2.93
N ASN A 186 18.62 -16.56 1.93
CA ASN A 186 19.69 -16.73 0.95
C ASN A 186 19.57 -15.66 -0.14
N THR A 187 19.88 -14.42 0.21
CA THR A 187 20.08 -13.29 -0.71
C THR A 187 21.13 -12.36 -0.10
N GLU A 188 21.87 -11.65 -0.94
CA GLU A 188 22.77 -10.60 -0.47
C GLU A 188 22.03 -9.34 -0.03
N MET A 189 20.82 -9.13 -0.55
CA MET A 189 20.04 -7.93 -0.28
C MET A 189 19.66 -7.82 1.21
N ASP A 190 19.84 -6.63 1.79
CA ASP A 190 19.58 -6.36 3.20
C ASP A 190 18.07 -6.36 3.55
N GLY A 191 17.19 -6.25 2.56
CA GLY A 191 15.76 -6.47 2.72
C GLY A 191 15.02 -6.76 1.41
N PHE A 192 13.79 -7.24 1.53
CA PHE A 192 12.94 -7.56 0.39
C PHE A 192 11.45 -7.50 0.75
N THR A 193 10.58 -7.50 -0.26
CA THR A 193 9.13 -7.54 -0.07
C THR A 193 8.61 -8.98 0.03
N VAL A 194 7.47 -9.20 0.67
CA VAL A 194 6.66 -10.40 0.38
C VAL A 194 6.29 -10.44 -1.11
N THR A 195 5.74 -11.55 -1.61
CA THR A 195 5.23 -11.58 -2.99
C THR A 195 4.14 -10.53 -3.17
N MET A 196 4.43 -9.55 -4.02
CA MET A 196 3.55 -8.47 -4.42
C MET A 196 2.85 -8.84 -5.72
N SER A 197 1.78 -8.11 -6.03
CA SER A 197 1.13 -8.18 -7.33
C SER A 197 0.75 -6.79 -7.83
N VAL A 198 0.37 -6.73 -9.09
CA VAL A 198 -0.30 -5.57 -9.67
C VAL A 198 -1.51 -6.05 -10.45
N THR A 199 -2.55 -5.24 -10.53
CA THR A 199 -3.69 -5.47 -11.43
C THR A 199 -3.76 -4.33 -12.43
N ILE A 200 -3.83 -4.66 -13.72
CA ILE A 200 -3.66 -3.72 -14.82
C ILE A 200 -4.86 -3.88 -15.75
N PRO A 201 -5.66 -2.81 -15.96
CA PRO A 201 -6.66 -2.79 -17.02
C PRO A 201 -5.97 -2.91 -18.39
N VAL A 202 -6.41 -3.85 -19.21
CA VAL A 202 -5.88 -4.10 -20.56
C VAL A 202 -7.01 -4.29 -21.55
N ASN A 203 -6.74 -4.09 -22.84
CA ASN A 203 -7.72 -4.29 -23.90
C ASN A 203 -7.67 -5.73 -24.39
N ALA A 204 -8.68 -6.55 -24.06
CA ALA A 204 -8.75 -7.94 -24.50
C ALA A 204 -8.77 -8.07 -26.03
N GLY A 205 -7.97 -9.00 -26.57
CA GLY A 205 -7.88 -9.28 -28.01
C GLY A 205 -7.18 -8.20 -28.83
N GLU A 206 -6.67 -7.13 -28.19
CA GLU A 206 -5.91 -6.05 -28.82
C GLU A 206 -4.47 -6.04 -28.32
N VAL A 207 -3.59 -5.37 -29.07
CA VAL A 207 -2.19 -5.20 -28.64
C VAL A 207 -2.14 -4.18 -27.50
N ASN A 208 -1.54 -4.58 -26.39
CA ASN A 208 -1.21 -3.70 -25.27
C ASN A 208 0.31 -3.68 -25.09
N SER A 209 0.89 -2.49 -24.93
CA SER A 209 2.33 -2.33 -24.76
C SER A 209 2.66 -2.15 -23.28
N ILE A 210 3.47 -3.07 -22.74
CA ILE A 210 3.90 -3.08 -21.35
C ILE A 210 5.38 -2.72 -21.26
N ARG A 211 5.74 -1.87 -20.29
CA ARG A 211 7.11 -1.74 -19.82
C ARG A 211 7.18 -2.19 -18.37
N ILE A 212 8.15 -3.03 -18.04
CA ILE A 212 8.50 -3.37 -16.65
C ILE A 212 9.98 -3.12 -16.47
N GLY A 213 10.38 -2.40 -15.43
CA GLY A 213 11.80 -2.22 -15.18
C GLY A 213 12.13 -1.56 -13.86
N ILE A 214 13.43 -1.45 -13.64
CA ILE A 214 14.04 -0.92 -12.43
C ILE A 214 15.15 0.08 -12.81
N ALA A 215 15.36 1.11 -12.00
CA ALA A 215 16.46 2.06 -12.19
C ALA A 215 16.89 2.67 -10.85
N ASP A 216 18.18 2.97 -10.71
CA ASP A 216 18.66 3.66 -9.50
C ASP A 216 18.21 5.11 -9.50
N VAL A 217 17.97 5.71 -8.33
CA VAL A 217 17.57 7.12 -8.24
C VAL A 217 18.63 7.93 -7.50
N ASN A 218 19.03 9.05 -8.13
CA ASN A 218 19.96 10.07 -7.62
C ASN A 218 21.42 9.64 -7.38
N ASP A 219 21.72 8.37 -7.13
CA ASP A 219 23.07 7.83 -7.32
C ASP A 219 23.03 6.41 -7.92
N SER A 220 24.18 5.74 -7.99
CA SER A 220 24.35 4.40 -8.60
C SER A 220 25.10 3.48 -7.62
N ASN A 221 24.95 3.74 -6.32
CA ASN A 221 25.55 2.92 -5.27
C ASN A 221 24.42 2.12 -4.62
N TYR A 222 24.69 0.85 -4.31
CA TYR A 222 23.71 -0.13 -3.83
C TYR A 222 22.80 -0.58 -4.97
N ASP A 223 22.71 -1.89 -5.17
CA ASP A 223 21.91 -2.45 -6.25
C ASP A 223 20.57 -2.92 -5.70
N SER A 224 19.55 -2.84 -6.54
CA SER A 224 18.25 -3.44 -6.29
C SER A 224 17.84 -4.37 -7.42
N SER A 225 16.91 -5.25 -7.11
CA SER A 225 16.41 -6.25 -8.05
C SER A 225 14.91 -6.44 -7.94
N VAL A 226 14.27 -6.63 -9.09
CA VAL A 226 12.89 -7.11 -9.18
C VAL A 226 12.87 -8.51 -9.79
N MET A 227 12.30 -9.46 -9.05
CA MET A 227 12.06 -10.82 -9.50
C MET A 227 10.58 -10.97 -9.86
N ILE A 228 10.26 -11.46 -11.05
CA ILE A 228 8.90 -11.62 -11.58
C ILE A 228 8.63 -13.10 -11.79
N ALA A 229 7.56 -13.63 -11.20
CA ALA A 229 7.24 -15.05 -11.26
C ALA A 229 6.81 -15.50 -12.66
N ALA A 230 7.28 -16.68 -13.09
CA ALA A 230 6.92 -17.25 -14.38
C ALA A 230 5.43 -17.58 -14.46
N GLY A 231 4.80 -17.28 -15.60
CA GLY A 231 3.38 -17.49 -15.84
C GLY A 231 2.46 -16.68 -14.94
N SER A 232 2.98 -15.73 -14.15
CA SER A 232 2.15 -14.87 -13.31
C SER A 232 1.45 -13.78 -14.12
N GLY A 233 1.99 -13.42 -15.29
CA GLY A 233 1.39 -12.55 -16.29
C GLY A 233 0.15 -13.17 -16.94
N THR A 234 -0.98 -13.12 -16.26
CA THR A 234 -2.22 -13.80 -16.68
C THR A 234 -3.45 -12.93 -16.50
N THR A 235 -4.50 -13.25 -17.26
CA THR A 235 -5.87 -12.75 -17.12
C THR A 235 -6.85 -13.84 -16.67
N ALA A 236 -6.39 -15.10 -16.55
CA ALA A 236 -7.21 -16.25 -16.23
C ALA A 236 -7.53 -16.38 -14.74
N ILE A 237 -6.59 -15.97 -13.88
CA ILE A 237 -6.77 -15.87 -12.43
C ILE A 237 -6.22 -14.52 -11.95
N VAL A 238 -7.07 -13.74 -11.30
CA VAL A 238 -6.72 -12.41 -10.79
C VAL A 238 -7.30 -12.28 -9.39
N ALA A 239 -6.42 -12.23 -8.40
CA ALA A 239 -6.76 -11.86 -7.04
C ALA A 239 -6.90 -10.33 -6.99
N MET A 240 -8.10 -9.83 -6.69
CA MET A 240 -8.35 -8.39 -6.65
C MET A 240 -7.96 -7.81 -5.29
N ALA A 241 -7.81 -6.50 -5.22
CA ALA A 241 -7.58 -5.85 -3.95
C ALA A 241 -8.87 -5.88 -3.10
N ASP A 242 -8.71 -6.15 -1.81
CA ASP A 242 -9.76 -6.24 -0.82
C ASP A 242 -9.57 -5.22 0.29
N SER A 243 -10.66 -4.92 0.99
CA SER A 243 -10.58 -4.19 2.25
C SER A 243 -11.55 -4.72 3.28
N ALA A 244 -11.16 -4.60 4.54
CA ALA A 244 -12.02 -4.91 5.68
C ALA A 244 -11.82 -3.89 6.80
N GLN A 245 -12.76 -3.84 7.73
CA GLN A 245 -12.63 -3.09 8.97
C GLN A 245 -12.52 -4.07 10.11
N VAL A 246 -11.51 -3.86 10.95
CA VAL A 246 -11.42 -4.55 12.23
C VAL A 246 -11.16 -3.50 13.29
N ALA A 247 -12.01 -3.50 14.32
CA ALA A 247 -11.75 -2.64 15.46
C ALA A 247 -10.70 -3.31 16.34
N PRO A 248 -9.84 -2.53 17.00
CA PRO A 248 -8.88 -3.09 17.94
C PRO A 248 -9.53 -3.92 19.04
N ASN A 249 -8.89 -5.06 19.33
CA ASN A 249 -9.37 -6.14 20.18
C ASN A 249 -10.70 -6.80 19.72
N GLU A 250 -11.14 -6.55 18.49
CA GLU A 250 -12.28 -7.22 17.87
C GLU A 250 -11.83 -8.12 16.72
N ASN A 251 -12.79 -8.90 16.22
CA ASN A 251 -12.62 -9.77 15.07
C ASN A 251 -13.50 -9.27 13.92
N ALA A 252 -12.97 -9.36 12.71
CA ALA A 252 -13.71 -9.10 11.48
C ALA A 252 -13.57 -10.30 10.54
N THR A 253 -14.70 -10.79 10.04
CA THR A 253 -14.72 -11.87 9.04
C THR A 253 -15.16 -11.33 7.69
N PHE A 254 -14.39 -11.64 6.64
CA PHE A 254 -14.59 -11.13 5.29
C PHE A 254 -14.16 -12.17 4.25
N ASP A 255 -14.73 -12.08 3.05
CA ASP A 255 -14.47 -13.01 1.94
C ASP A 255 -13.68 -12.31 0.84
N VAL A 256 -12.37 -12.55 0.83
CA VAL A 256 -11.44 -12.00 -0.16
C VAL A 256 -11.55 -12.65 -1.54
N THR A 257 -12.27 -13.77 -1.66
CA THR A 257 -12.40 -14.48 -2.95
C THR A 257 -13.62 -14.03 -3.76
N SER A 258 -14.41 -13.10 -3.20
CA SER A 258 -15.73 -12.76 -3.74
C SER A 258 -15.69 -11.87 -4.98
N ASN A 259 -14.62 -11.11 -5.15
CA ASN A 259 -14.30 -10.23 -6.29
C ASN A 259 -13.24 -10.84 -7.23
N ASP A 260 -12.64 -11.98 -6.88
CA ASP A 260 -11.58 -12.62 -7.67
C ASP A 260 -12.07 -13.21 -8.99
N ILE A 261 -11.20 -13.13 -9.99
CA ILE A 261 -11.38 -13.81 -11.28
C ILE A 261 -10.65 -15.15 -11.20
N GLY A 262 -11.30 -16.23 -11.63
CA GLY A 262 -10.68 -17.55 -11.68
C GLY A 262 -11.61 -18.62 -12.24
N THR A 263 -11.04 -19.79 -12.57
CA THR A 263 -11.83 -20.92 -13.08
C THR A 263 -12.23 -21.86 -11.94
N GLY A 264 -13.54 -22.02 -11.75
CA GLY A 264 -14.07 -22.97 -10.76
C GLY A 264 -14.00 -22.44 -9.33
N ALA A 265 -13.73 -23.32 -8.37
CA ALA A 265 -13.57 -22.90 -6.98
C ALA A 265 -12.21 -22.25 -6.78
N ILE A 266 -12.20 -21.05 -6.21
CA ILE A 266 -11.01 -20.31 -5.80
C ILE A 266 -10.78 -20.59 -4.32
N THR A 267 -9.55 -20.92 -3.94
CA THR A 267 -9.19 -21.25 -2.55
C THR A 267 -7.94 -20.52 -2.12
N ILE A 268 -7.95 -20.00 -0.90
CA ILE A 268 -6.79 -19.35 -0.29
C ILE A 268 -5.76 -20.41 0.09
N THR A 269 -4.51 -20.19 -0.32
CA THR A 269 -3.37 -21.09 -0.09
C THR A 269 -2.29 -20.47 0.77
N HIS A 270 -2.15 -19.14 0.74
CA HIS A 270 -1.17 -18.42 1.54
C HIS A 270 -1.77 -17.14 2.13
N ILE A 271 -1.27 -16.76 3.30
CA ILE A 271 -1.49 -15.44 3.91
C ILE A 271 -0.11 -14.86 4.20
N ASN A 272 0.18 -13.70 3.63
CA ASN A 272 1.44 -12.98 3.76
C ASN A 272 2.67 -13.84 3.42
N GLY A 273 2.58 -14.61 2.33
CA GLY A 273 3.61 -15.57 1.89
C GLY A 273 3.68 -16.88 2.70
N ILE A 274 2.93 -17.02 3.79
CA ILE A 274 2.93 -18.22 4.63
C ILE A 274 1.82 -19.17 4.17
N ALA A 275 2.19 -20.41 3.86
CA ALA A 275 1.22 -21.45 3.47
C ALA A 275 0.23 -21.75 4.60
N VAL A 276 -1.06 -21.78 4.26
CA VAL A 276 -2.15 -22.03 5.21
C VAL A 276 -3.13 -23.08 4.70
N SER A 277 -3.71 -23.82 5.64
CA SER A 277 -4.89 -24.66 5.44
C SER A 277 -6.05 -24.15 6.29
N VAL A 278 -7.27 -24.62 5.98
CA VAL A 278 -8.46 -24.32 6.78
C VAL A 278 -8.19 -24.58 8.27
N GLY A 279 -8.43 -23.57 9.10
CA GLY A 279 -8.20 -23.56 10.54
C GLY A 279 -6.85 -23.01 10.98
N ASP A 280 -5.91 -22.82 10.06
CA ASP A 280 -4.61 -22.20 10.36
C ASP A 280 -4.75 -20.69 10.56
N SER A 281 -3.79 -20.11 11.28
CA SER A 281 -3.73 -18.67 11.53
C SER A 281 -2.31 -18.16 11.35
N VAL A 282 -2.19 -16.97 10.77
CA VAL A 282 -0.93 -16.24 10.57
C VAL A 282 -0.96 -14.99 11.43
N THR A 283 0.06 -14.80 12.26
CA THR A 283 0.28 -13.54 12.98
C THR A 283 1.12 -12.62 12.11
N LEU A 284 0.56 -11.47 11.77
CA LEU A 284 1.24 -10.41 11.03
C LEU A 284 2.32 -9.74 11.92
N THR A 285 3.31 -9.11 11.30
CA THR A 285 4.37 -8.37 12.01
C THR A 285 3.79 -7.24 12.86
N THR A 286 2.70 -6.64 12.38
CA THR A 286 1.90 -5.63 13.07
C THR A 286 1.03 -6.18 14.19
N GLY A 287 1.02 -7.50 14.46
CA GLY A 287 0.38 -8.10 15.63
C GLY A 287 -1.02 -8.71 15.38
N GLN A 288 -1.69 -8.34 14.29
CA GLN A 288 -3.01 -8.90 13.97
C GLN A 288 -2.89 -10.38 13.55
N VAL A 289 -3.91 -11.17 13.90
CA VAL A 289 -3.96 -12.62 13.59
C VAL A 289 -5.01 -12.88 12.53
N ILE A 290 -4.59 -13.39 11.38
CA ILE A 290 -5.48 -13.72 10.26
C ILE A 290 -5.70 -15.23 10.23
N THR A 291 -6.95 -15.66 10.39
CA THR A 291 -7.36 -17.08 10.40
C THR A 291 -8.12 -17.43 9.12
N LEU A 292 -7.77 -18.55 8.48
CA LEU A 292 -8.55 -19.10 7.37
C LEU A 292 -9.69 -19.98 7.90
N ASN A 293 -10.93 -19.59 7.63
CA ASN A 293 -12.12 -20.29 8.12
C ASN A 293 -12.51 -21.47 7.21
N ALA A 294 -13.35 -22.37 7.74
CA ALA A 294 -13.83 -23.56 7.02
C ALA A 294 -14.74 -23.28 5.83
N ASP A 295 -15.32 -22.09 5.75
CA ASP A 295 -16.13 -21.64 4.62
C ASP A 295 -15.34 -20.88 3.56
N GLY A 296 -14.01 -20.75 3.72
CA GLY A 296 -13.12 -20.05 2.79
C GLY A 296 -12.92 -18.57 3.10
N THR A 297 -13.63 -18.01 4.08
CA THR A 297 -13.45 -16.63 4.51
C THR A 297 -12.22 -16.45 5.40
N LEU A 298 -11.73 -15.21 5.53
CA LEU A 298 -10.69 -14.85 6.48
C LEU A 298 -11.31 -14.17 7.71
N THR A 299 -10.76 -14.45 8.90
CA THR A 299 -11.03 -13.67 10.11
C THR A 299 -9.77 -12.95 10.54
N ALA A 300 -9.79 -11.61 10.52
CA ALA A 300 -8.76 -10.80 11.18
C ALA A 300 -9.14 -10.60 12.65
N THR A 301 -8.24 -10.97 13.56
CA THR A 301 -8.29 -10.60 14.98
C THR A 301 -7.33 -9.44 15.17
N ALA A 302 -7.86 -8.25 15.39
CA ALA A 302 -7.00 -7.09 15.66
C ALA A 302 -6.42 -7.17 17.06
N ASP A 303 -5.22 -6.65 17.20
CA ASP A 303 -4.61 -6.35 18.48
C ASP A 303 -5.17 -5.03 19.04
N ALA A 304 -4.51 -4.45 20.05
CA ALA A 304 -4.97 -3.21 20.67
C ALA A 304 -4.66 -1.95 19.85
N ASP A 305 -3.95 -2.11 18.73
CA ASP A 305 -3.38 -1.03 17.95
C ASP A 305 -4.32 -0.59 16.81
N GLU A 306 -4.48 0.72 16.62
CA GLU A 306 -5.41 1.32 15.65
C GLU A 306 -4.60 1.86 14.47
N GLU A 307 -4.55 1.04 13.45
CA GLU A 307 -3.73 1.30 12.28
C GLU A 307 -4.36 0.76 11.00
N THR A 308 -3.86 1.27 9.88
CA THR A 308 -4.15 0.67 8.58
C THR A 308 -3.12 -0.41 8.35
N VAL A 309 -3.58 -1.65 8.20
CA VAL A 309 -2.75 -2.82 8.05
C VAL A 309 -2.94 -3.39 6.66
N ASN A 310 -1.85 -3.52 5.92
CA ASN A 310 -1.86 -4.18 4.63
C ASN A 310 -1.21 -5.56 4.76
N PHE A 311 -1.78 -6.57 4.10
CA PHE A 311 -1.19 -7.90 3.99
C PHE A 311 -1.57 -8.54 2.65
N THR A 312 -0.83 -9.57 2.22
CA THR A 312 -1.15 -10.31 0.99
C THR A 312 -1.90 -11.61 1.27
N TYR A 313 -2.66 -12.07 0.29
CA TYR A 313 -3.19 -13.42 0.27
C TYR A 313 -2.97 -14.03 -1.12
N THR A 314 -2.70 -15.33 -1.18
CA THR A 314 -2.54 -16.04 -2.45
C THR A 314 -3.68 -17.02 -2.62
N VAL A 315 -4.35 -16.96 -3.76
CA VAL A 315 -5.40 -17.90 -4.16
C VAL A 315 -4.91 -18.85 -5.22
N GLN A 316 -5.59 -20.00 -5.30
CA GLN A 316 -5.45 -20.99 -6.36
C GLN A 316 -6.84 -21.35 -6.89
N ASP A 317 -6.96 -21.44 -8.21
CA ASP A 317 -8.18 -21.88 -8.87
C ASP A 317 -8.19 -23.40 -9.17
N ALA A 318 -9.27 -23.91 -9.78
CA ALA A 318 -9.40 -25.33 -10.07
C ALA A 318 -8.45 -25.84 -11.18
N THR A 319 -7.78 -24.95 -11.92
CA THR A 319 -6.78 -25.30 -12.94
C THR A 319 -5.37 -25.37 -12.36
N GLY A 320 -5.19 -24.90 -11.13
CA GLY A 320 -3.92 -24.84 -10.42
C GLY A 320 -3.18 -23.51 -10.61
N GLY A 321 -3.74 -22.56 -11.37
CA GLY A 321 -3.20 -21.21 -11.49
C GLY A 321 -3.26 -20.48 -10.14
N THR A 322 -2.29 -19.61 -9.88
CA THR A 322 -2.22 -18.84 -8.64
C THR A 322 -2.17 -17.35 -8.92
N SER A 323 -2.74 -16.57 -8.00
CA SER A 323 -2.68 -15.11 -8.02
C SER A 323 -2.57 -14.61 -6.58
N THR A 324 -1.89 -13.49 -6.38
CA THR A 324 -1.74 -12.86 -5.08
C THR A 324 -2.47 -11.54 -5.09
N GLY A 325 -3.28 -11.28 -4.08
CA GLY A 325 -4.03 -10.04 -3.87
C GLY A 325 -3.62 -9.37 -2.56
N PHE A 326 -4.15 -8.17 -2.33
CA PHE A 326 -3.91 -7.41 -1.11
C PHE A 326 -5.19 -7.24 -0.32
N VAL A 327 -5.06 -7.24 1.00
CA VAL A 327 -6.12 -6.80 1.90
C VAL A 327 -5.64 -5.58 2.67
N THR A 328 -6.44 -4.52 2.64
CA THR A 328 -6.30 -3.37 3.53
C THR A 328 -7.30 -3.46 4.68
N LEU A 329 -6.80 -3.67 5.90
CA LEU A 329 -7.56 -3.48 7.12
C LEU A 329 -7.49 -2.01 7.52
N ALA A 330 -8.55 -1.24 7.30
CA ALA A 330 -8.52 0.20 7.60
C ALA A 330 -8.99 0.55 9.02
N SER A 331 -8.57 1.75 9.46
CA SER A 331 -9.10 2.48 10.61
C SER A 331 -9.75 3.78 10.13
N VAL A 332 -10.84 4.20 10.79
CA VAL A 332 -11.68 5.31 10.33
C VAL A 332 -11.40 6.60 11.10
N PRO A 333 -11.22 7.76 10.44
CA PRO A 333 -11.12 9.04 11.14
C PRO A 333 -12.46 9.45 11.77
N CYS A 334 -12.45 9.82 13.06
CA CYS A 334 -13.64 10.10 13.86
C CYS A 334 -13.48 11.35 14.75
N PHE A 335 -14.55 12.12 14.89
CA PHE A 335 -14.69 13.08 15.99
C PHE A 335 -15.07 12.37 17.29
N VAL A 336 -14.71 12.91 18.45
CA VAL A 336 -15.25 12.43 19.73
C VAL A 336 -16.52 13.19 20.09
N ALA A 337 -17.56 12.47 20.56
CA ALA A 337 -18.79 13.05 21.09
C ALA A 337 -18.47 14.10 22.17
N GLY A 338 -19.19 15.22 22.15
CA GLY A 338 -18.84 16.42 22.92
C GLY A 338 -18.03 17.44 22.12
N SER A 339 -17.47 17.04 20.96
CA SER A 339 -16.90 18.00 20.00
C SER A 339 -17.98 18.91 19.45
N VAL A 340 -17.65 20.18 19.27
CA VAL A 340 -18.55 21.24 18.81
C VAL A 340 -18.21 21.57 17.37
N ILE A 341 -19.19 21.47 16.47
CA ILE A 341 -19.07 21.78 15.06
C ILE A 341 -19.75 23.12 14.77
N ASP A 342 -19.08 23.98 14.01
CA ASP A 342 -19.67 25.23 13.53
C ASP A 342 -20.79 24.94 12.52
N THR A 343 -22.01 25.40 12.82
CA THR A 343 -23.17 25.24 11.94
C THR A 343 -23.79 26.59 11.59
N SER A 344 -24.69 26.59 10.62
CA SER A 344 -25.58 27.72 10.28
C SER A 344 -26.37 28.28 11.49
N HIS A 345 -26.62 27.47 12.51
CA HIS A 345 -27.35 27.84 13.72
C HIS A 345 -26.42 28.13 14.92
N GLY A 346 -25.13 28.31 14.64
CA GLY A 346 -24.08 28.43 15.64
C GLY A 346 -23.44 27.08 16.00
N PRO A 347 -22.49 27.08 16.96
CA PRO A 347 -21.77 25.87 17.33
C PRO A 347 -22.70 24.84 17.99
N ARG A 348 -22.68 23.59 17.52
CA ARG A 348 -23.51 22.47 18.03
C ARG A 348 -22.66 21.24 18.32
N LEU A 349 -23.08 20.41 19.27
CA LEU A 349 -22.42 19.15 19.55
C LEU A 349 -22.52 18.20 18.35
N VAL A 350 -21.43 17.52 18.03
CA VAL A 350 -21.30 16.66 16.85
C VAL A 350 -22.34 15.54 16.86
N GLU A 351 -22.57 14.91 18.01
CA GLU A 351 -23.57 13.85 18.22
C GLU A 351 -25.02 14.34 18.12
N SER A 352 -25.25 15.66 18.10
CA SER A 352 -26.59 16.25 17.98
C SER A 352 -26.96 16.62 16.54
N LEU A 353 -26.01 16.50 15.61
CA LEU A 353 -26.22 16.82 14.20
C LEU A 353 -27.08 15.76 13.51
N LYS A 354 -27.74 16.16 12.42
CA LYS A 354 -28.57 15.29 11.61
C LYS A 354 -28.34 15.54 10.12
N PRO A 355 -28.56 14.54 9.25
CA PRO A 355 -28.56 14.76 7.81
C PRO A 355 -29.44 15.96 7.44
N GLY A 356 -28.93 16.82 6.58
CA GLY A 356 -29.53 18.10 6.17
C GLY A 356 -29.13 19.31 7.02
N ASP A 357 -28.50 19.13 8.19
CA ASP A 357 -27.93 20.25 8.95
C ASP A 357 -26.85 20.95 8.11
N LEU A 358 -26.91 22.29 8.00
CA LEU A 358 -25.93 23.08 7.26
C LEU A 358 -24.71 23.37 8.15
N ILE A 359 -23.58 22.76 7.80
CA ILE A 359 -22.30 22.83 8.50
C ILE A 359 -21.39 23.84 7.81
N ARG A 360 -20.67 24.64 8.60
CA ARG A 360 -19.69 25.58 8.07
C ARG A 360 -18.42 24.85 7.69
N THR A 361 -18.09 24.91 6.42
CA THR A 361 -16.84 24.41 5.85
C THR A 361 -15.93 25.57 5.47
N LYS A 362 -14.65 25.27 5.32
CA LYS A 362 -13.61 26.27 5.06
C LYS A 362 -13.70 26.83 3.64
N ASP A 363 -13.91 25.97 2.64
CA ASP A 363 -13.77 26.31 1.23
C ASP A 363 -15.13 26.58 0.57
N HIS A 364 -16.15 25.80 0.90
CA HIS A 364 -17.45 25.85 0.23
C HIS A 364 -18.57 26.49 1.07
N GLY A 365 -18.24 27.16 2.18
CA GLY A 365 -19.24 27.87 2.98
C GLY A 365 -20.15 26.92 3.75
N LEU A 366 -21.48 27.10 3.71
CA LEU A 366 -22.41 26.22 4.42
C LEU A 366 -22.77 25.02 3.54
N GLN A 367 -22.35 23.82 3.93
CA GLN A 367 -22.62 22.57 3.22
C GLN A 367 -23.60 21.68 4.00
N PRO A 368 -24.56 21.03 3.31
CA PRO A 368 -25.48 20.11 3.95
C PRO A 368 -24.74 18.84 4.38
N LEU A 369 -24.88 18.47 5.66
CA LEU A 369 -24.45 17.17 6.14
C LEU A 369 -25.27 16.09 5.43
N ARG A 370 -24.63 15.16 4.73
CA ARG A 370 -25.33 14.11 3.97
C ARG A 370 -25.59 12.89 4.82
N TRP A 371 -24.64 12.56 5.69
CA TRP A 371 -24.75 11.42 6.56
C TRP A 371 -23.95 11.62 7.86
N ILE A 372 -24.36 10.94 8.92
CA ILE A 372 -23.71 10.92 10.21
C ILE A 372 -23.74 9.50 10.80
N GLY A 373 -22.59 9.01 11.26
CA GLY A 373 -22.47 7.72 11.94
C GLY A 373 -21.83 7.86 13.30
N THR A 374 -22.16 6.96 14.22
CA THR A 374 -21.65 6.97 15.59
C THR A 374 -21.28 5.58 16.06
N ARG A 375 -20.19 5.45 16.82
CA ARG A 375 -19.74 4.20 17.44
C ARG A 375 -19.17 4.47 18.84
N THR A 376 -19.44 3.60 19.81
CA THR A 376 -18.87 3.70 21.17
C THR A 376 -17.96 2.52 21.45
N ILE A 377 -16.77 2.79 22.00
CA ILE A 377 -15.75 1.79 22.32
C ILE A 377 -15.01 2.16 23.61
N ALA A 378 -14.17 1.26 24.14
CA ALA A 378 -13.26 1.56 25.25
C ALA A 378 -12.11 2.48 24.79
N ALA A 379 -11.74 3.46 25.61
CA ALA A 379 -10.66 4.40 25.35
C ALA A 379 -9.32 3.86 25.89
N GLU A 380 -8.74 2.84 25.25
CA GLU A 380 -7.51 2.18 25.71
C GLU A 380 -6.50 2.04 24.57
N GLY A 381 -5.20 2.19 24.88
CA GLY A 381 -4.13 2.02 23.88
C GLY A 381 -4.35 2.92 22.67
N ASP A 382 -4.24 2.38 21.46
CA ASP A 382 -4.44 3.17 20.26
C ASP A 382 -5.90 3.60 20.03
N MET A 383 -6.88 2.98 20.70
CA MET A 383 -8.28 3.44 20.65
C MET A 383 -8.55 4.68 21.49
N ALA A 384 -7.60 5.04 22.35
CA ALA A 384 -7.72 6.20 23.20
C ALA A 384 -7.67 7.49 22.37
N PRO A 385 -8.63 8.41 22.56
CA PRO A 385 -8.67 9.63 21.78
C PRO A 385 -7.41 10.46 21.98
N ILE A 386 -6.99 11.12 20.91
CA ILE A 386 -5.93 12.11 20.95
C ILE A 386 -6.53 13.45 21.34
N GLU A 387 -6.16 13.94 22.52
CA GLU A 387 -6.49 15.29 22.97
C GLU A 387 -5.47 16.29 22.43
N ILE A 388 -5.98 17.27 21.71
CA ILE A 388 -5.25 18.46 21.28
C ILE A 388 -5.63 19.59 22.24
N ALA A 389 -4.63 20.08 22.98
CA ALA A 389 -4.80 21.18 23.92
C ALA A 389 -5.27 22.46 23.21
N ALA A 390 -5.96 23.34 23.94
CA ALA A 390 -6.45 24.58 23.37
C ALA A 390 -5.27 25.44 22.86
N ASN A 391 -5.42 25.98 21.66
CA ASN A 391 -4.47 26.87 21.00
C ASN A 391 -3.17 26.23 20.46
N THR A 392 -3.05 24.90 20.40
CA THR A 392 -1.85 24.22 19.88
C THR A 392 -1.59 24.56 18.41
N PHE A 393 -2.64 24.59 17.58
CA PHE A 393 -2.54 24.84 16.13
C PHE A 393 -3.27 26.12 15.69
N GLY A 394 -3.21 27.16 16.52
CA GLY A 394 -3.94 28.42 16.32
C GLY A 394 -5.18 28.52 17.20
N PRO A 395 -6.02 29.57 17.10
CA PRO A 395 -7.11 29.78 18.06
C PRO A 395 -8.20 28.70 18.00
N HIS A 396 -8.25 27.83 19.00
CA HIS A 396 -9.29 26.79 19.13
C HIS A 396 -9.43 26.35 20.60
N MET A 397 -10.57 25.76 20.93
CA MET A 397 -10.77 25.09 22.22
C MET A 397 -10.14 23.69 22.19
N ARG A 398 -9.94 23.11 23.37
CA ARG A 398 -9.47 21.72 23.51
C ARG A 398 -10.36 20.79 22.68
N LEU A 399 -9.76 19.86 21.93
CA LEU A 399 -10.46 18.91 21.06
C LEU A 399 -9.97 17.49 21.33
N GLN A 400 -10.85 16.50 21.21
CA GLN A 400 -10.50 15.09 21.17
C GLN A 400 -10.98 14.47 19.87
N VAL A 401 -10.12 13.69 19.22
CA VAL A 401 -10.39 13.01 17.94
C VAL A 401 -9.79 11.61 17.96
N SER A 402 -10.20 10.73 17.03
CA SER A 402 -9.51 9.46 16.85
C SER A 402 -8.08 9.68 16.34
N PRO A 403 -7.15 8.74 16.58
CA PRO A 403 -5.75 8.92 16.21
C PRO A 403 -5.51 9.19 14.71
N MET A 404 -6.33 8.59 13.84
CA MET A 404 -6.23 8.76 12.39
C MET A 404 -6.95 10.01 11.85
N HIS A 405 -7.69 10.73 12.69
CA HIS A 405 -8.40 11.94 12.28
C HIS A 405 -7.42 13.05 11.90
N ARG A 406 -7.55 13.59 10.69
CA ARG A 406 -6.58 14.57 10.18
C ARG A 406 -6.94 16.00 10.53
N ILE A 407 -5.94 16.72 11.01
CA ILE A 407 -6.00 18.13 11.36
C ILE A 407 -5.36 18.94 10.23
N LEU A 408 -6.00 20.06 9.86
CA LEU A 408 -5.41 21.00 8.92
C LEU A 408 -4.28 21.77 9.59
N VAL A 409 -3.05 21.53 9.13
CA VAL A 409 -1.87 22.24 9.58
C VAL A 409 -1.47 23.25 8.49
N ARG A 410 -1.25 24.49 8.91
CA ARG A 410 -0.77 25.57 8.06
C ARG A 410 0.63 25.97 8.51
N ASP A 411 1.63 25.63 7.71
CA ASP A 411 3.03 25.95 7.98
C ASP A 411 3.72 26.45 6.70
N GLY A 412 4.54 27.50 6.81
CA GLY A 412 5.34 27.99 5.68
C GLY A 412 6.38 26.98 5.20
N ARG A 413 6.80 26.04 6.08
CA ARG A 413 7.66 24.90 5.71
C ARG A 413 6.94 23.91 4.81
N ALA A 414 5.62 23.73 4.98
CA ALA A 414 4.84 22.84 4.12
C ALA A 414 4.87 23.34 2.67
N ALA A 415 4.83 24.67 2.46
CA ALA A 415 4.93 25.24 1.13
C ALA A 415 6.31 25.01 0.48
N LEU A 416 7.37 24.97 1.30
CA LEU A 416 8.73 24.71 0.83
C LEU A 416 8.96 23.22 0.52
N MET A 417 8.39 22.33 1.33
CA MET A 417 8.64 20.88 1.26
C MET A 417 7.67 20.16 0.31
N PHE A 418 6.42 20.61 0.23
CA PHE A 418 5.33 19.89 -0.44
C PHE A 418 4.60 20.71 -1.50
N GLY A 419 5.01 21.97 -1.71
CA GLY A 419 4.35 22.90 -2.65
C GLY A 419 3.03 23.49 -2.15
N GLU A 420 2.55 23.06 -0.97
CA GLU A 420 1.24 23.41 -0.43
C GLU A 420 1.34 24.14 0.91
N ASN A 421 0.56 25.22 1.10
CA ASN A 421 0.57 25.99 2.34
C ASN A 421 -0.27 25.36 3.46
N GLU A 422 -1.16 24.44 3.10
CA GLU A 422 -2.11 23.78 3.99
C GLU A 422 -2.08 22.28 3.71
N VAL A 423 -1.87 21.48 4.75
CA VAL A 423 -1.75 20.03 4.66
C VAL A 423 -2.57 19.35 5.75
N LEU A 424 -2.98 18.11 5.53
CA LEU A 424 -3.72 17.30 6.49
C LEU A 424 -2.77 16.30 7.16
N ILE A 425 -2.74 16.29 8.49
CA ILE A 425 -1.88 15.40 9.29
C ILE A 425 -2.72 14.64 10.30
N ALA A 426 -2.59 13.31 10.34
CA ALA A 426 -3.27 12.48 11.33
C ALA A 426 -2.85 12.83 12.76
N ALA A 427 -3.81 12.90 13.69
CA ALA A 427 -3.57 13.33 15.07
C ALA A 427 -2.49 12.51 15.79
N LYS A 428 -2.34 11.21 15.49
CA LYS A 428 -1.30 10.36 16.07
C LYS A 428 0.13 10.79 15.72
N TYR A 429 0.32 11.37 14.53
CA TYR A 429 1.63 11.90 14.11
C TYR A 429 1.95 13.28 14.70
N LEU A 430 1.01 13.88 15.45
CA LEU A 430 1.18 15.15 16.13
C LEU A 430 1.48 14.99 17.63
N LEU A 431 1.53 13.77 18.15
CA LEU A 431 1.78 13.48 19.56
C LEU A 431 3.12 14.05 20.03
N ASP A 432 3.09 14.93 21.04
CA ASP A 432 4.29 15.55 21.63
C ASP A 432 4.40 15.30 23.15
N GLY A 433 3.43 14.57 23.72
CA GLY A 433 3.35 14.26 25.15
C GLY A 433 2.99 15.45 26.05
N GLN A 434 2.83 16.66 25.50
CA GLN A 434 2.59 17.90 26.25
C GLN A 434 1.30 18.60 25.83
N TYR A 435 1.19 18.99 24.56
CA TYR A 435 0.05 19.71 23.99
C TYR A 435 -0.83 18.83 23.12
N VAL A 436 -0.31 17.71 22.63
CA VAL A 436 -1.05 16.67 21.92
C VAL A 436 -0.74 15.35 22.62
N ARG A 437 -1.78 14.76 23.21
CA ARG A 437 -1.62 13.61 24.11
C ARG A 437 -2.75 12.61 23.94
N ARG A 438 -2.44 11.34 24.12
CA ARG A 438 -3.41 10.26 24.19
C ARG A 438 -4.12 10.27 25.55
N ILE A 439 -5.43 10.08 25.57
CA ILE A 439 -6.26 10.07 26.78
C ILE A 439 -6.88 8.70 26.98
N GLU A 440 -6.28 7.90 27.85
CA GLU A 440 -6.78 6.56 28.19
C GLU A 440 -7.79 6.58 29.35
N GLY A 441 -8.67 5.59 29.36
CA GLY A 441 -9.62 5.27 30.42
C GLY A 441 -11.08 5.62 30.08
N GLY A 442 -11.97 4.66 30.34
CA GLY A 442 -13.42 4.82 30.14
C GLY A 442 -13.87 4.40 28.74
N GLU A 443 -15.03 4.90 28.33
CA GLU A 443 -15.57 4.71 26.98
C GLU A 443 -15.54 6.02 26.21
N VAL A 444 -15.24 5.95 24.92
CA VAL A 444 -15.26 7.07 23.96
C VAL A 444 -16.29 6.78 22.88
N THR A 445 -17.05 7.82 22.50
CA THR A 445 -17.99 7.75 21.37
C THR A 445 -17.43 8.53 20.20
N TYR A 446 -17.22 7.85 19.09
CA TYR A 446 -16.71 8.36 17.83
C TYR A 446 -17.84 8.69 16.86
N VAL A 447 -17.69 9.78 16.09
CA VAL A 447 -18.70 10.33 15.20
C VAL A 447 -18.10 10.72 13.85
N HIS A 448 -18.76 10.33 12.76
CA HIS A 448 -18.36 10.61 11.37
C HIS A 448 -19.31 11.59 10.69
N LEU A 449 -18.78 12.49 9.86
CA LEU A 449 -19.56 13.46 9.10
C LEU A 449 -19.23 13.34 7.61
N LEU A 450 -20.22 13.05 6.78
CA LEU A 450 -20.08 12.90 5.32
C LEU A 450 -20.84 14.02 4.58
N PHE A 451 -20.25 14.56 3.52
CA PHE A 451 -20.76 15.68 2.72
C PHE A 451 -20.85 15.30 1.23
N ASP A 452 -21.10 16.25 0.33
CA ASP A 452 -21.06 15.99 -1.11
C ASP A 452 -19.63 15.92 -1.68
N ALA A 453 -18.66 16.44 -0.93
CA ALA A 453 -17.24 16.43 -1.25
C ALA A 453 -16.46 16.27 0.05
N HIS A 454 -15.15 16.03 -0.03
CA HIS A 454 -14.31 16.11 1.16
C HIS A 454 -14.23 17.56 1.63
N GLU A 455 -14.68 17.82 2.86
CA GLU A 455 -14.77 19.17 3.41
C GLU A 455 -13.84 19.35 4.61
N ILE A 456 -13.34 20.57 4.80
CA ILE A 456 -12.68 20.95 6.05
C ILE A 456 -13.71 21.67 6.91
N VAL A 457 -14.06 21.09 8.06
CA VAL A 457 -15.00 21.63 9.04
C VAL A 457 -14.24 22.28 10.20
N PHE A 458 -14.95 23.04 11.04
CA PHE A 458 -14.37 23.62 12.25
C PHE A 458 -14.88 22.89 13.49
N SER A 459 -14.05 22.03 14.07
CA SER A 459 -14.32 21.31 15.31
C SER A 459 -13.64 21.98 16.49
N ASN A 460 -14.42 22.49 17.44
CA ASN A 460 -13.94 23.31 18.56
C ASN A 460 -13.15 24.55 18.10
N GLY A 461 -13.38 25.00 16.86
CA GLY A 461 -12.64 26.08 16.20
C GLY A 461 -11.36 25.63 15.47
N LEU A 462 -10.90 24.39 15.66
CA LEU A 462 -9.77 23.82 14.92
C LEU A 462 -10.26 23.27 13.58
N PRO A 463 -9.65 23.65 12.44
CA PRO A 463 -10.02 23.10 11.15
C PRO A 463 -9.55 21.64 11.04
N SER A 464 -10.48 20.75 10.72
CA SER A 464 -10.31 19.30 10.70
C SER A 464 -11.10 18.72 9.53
N GLU A 465 -10.72 17.52 9.11
CA GLU A 465 -11.35 16.88 7.97
C GLU A 465 -12.77 16.37 8.27
N SER A 466 -13.63 16.37 7.25
CA SER A 466 -14.79 15.50 7.23
C SER A 466 -14.36 14.08 6.87
N PHE A 467 -15.28 13.13 6.98
CA PHE A 467 -15.02 11.80 6.47
C PHE A 467 -14.77 11.89 4.95
N LEU A 468 -13.62 11.35 4.52
CA LEU A 468 -13.24 11.18 3.12
C LEU A 468 -13.47 9.70 2.76
N PRO A 469 -14.49 9.40 1.95
CA PRO A 469 -14.62 8.14 1.25
C PRO A 469 -13.34 7.81 0.47
N GLY A 470 -12.75 6.65 0.74
CA GLY A 470 -11.73 6.06 -0.12
C GLY A 470 -12.26 4.75 -0.75
N PRO A 471 -11.39 3.96 -1.40
CA PRO A 471 -11.63 2.58 -1.89
C PRO A 471 -12.00 1.55 -0.80
N MET A 472 -12.61 2.02 0.29
CA MET A 472 -12.91 1.27 1.49
C MET A 472 -14.32 1.59 2.02
N ILE A 473 -15.11 2.43 1.35
CA ILE A 473 -16.47 2.75 1.84
C ILE A 473 -17.31 1.50 2.03
N ALA A 474 -17.27 0.55 1.07
CA ALA A 474 -17.96 -0.74 1.10
C ALA A 474 -17.63 -1.62 2.31
N SER A 475 -16.49 -1.39 2.95
CA SER A 475 -16.06 -2.11 4.14
C SER A 475 -16.22 -1.27 5.42
N LEU A 476 -16.31 0.06 5.31
CA LEU A 476 -16.38 1.03 6.42
C LEU A 476 -17.70 1.01 7.20
N PHE A 477 -18.79 0.52 6.62
CA PHE A 477 -20.09 0.48 7.29
C PHE A 477 -20.85 -0.83 7.07
N GLU A 478 -21.80 -1.13 7.95
CA GLU A 478 -22.73 -2.25 7.74
C GLU A 478 -23.48 -2.07 6.41
N ARG A 479 -23.82 -3.19 5.75
CA ARG A 479 -24.44 -3.23 4.42
C ARG A 479 -25.67 -2.31 4.28
N GLU A 480 -26.39 -2.07 5.37
CA GLU A 480 -27.57 -1.20 5.43
C GLU A 480 -27.21 0.28 5.40
N VAL A 481 -26.16 0.68 6.12
CA VAL A 481 -25.60 2.05 6.13
C VAL A 481 -24.93 2.36 4.80
N LEU A 482 -24.27 1.37 4.21
CA LEU A 482 -23.70 1.47 2.87
C LEU A 482 -24.73 1.63 1.78
N ALA A 483 -25.81 0.85 1.83
CA ALA A 483 -26.93 1.00 0.92
C ALA A 483 -27.55 2.40 1.02
N GLU A 484 -27.59 2.98 2.23
CA GLU A 484 -28.01 4.37 2.44
C GLU A 484 -27.03 5.36 1.79
N ILE A 485 -25.72 5.22 2.02
CA ILE A 485 -24.67 6.08 1.43
C ILE A 485 -24.68 5.99 -0.11
N CYS A 486 -24.76 4.80 -0.69
CA CYS A 486 -24.83 4.60 -2.15
C CYS A 486 -26.16 5.10 -2.75
N THR A 487 -27.24 5.14 -1.95
CA THR A 487 -28.50 5.79 -2.38
C THR A 487 -28.37 7.30 -2.42
N LEU A 488 -27.60 7.89 -1.48
CA LEU A 488 -27.35 9.32 -1.42
C LEU A 488 -26.35 9.78 -2.49
N PHE A 489 -25.39 8.93 -2.84
CA PHE A 489 -24.38 9.14 -3.88
C PHE A 489 -24.43 8.02 -4.92
N PRO A 490 -25.31 8.11 -5.92
CA PRO A 490 -25.45 7.05 -6.93
C PRO A 490 -24.22 6.87 -7.82
N GLU A 491 -23.36 7.90 -7.86
CA GLU A 491 -22.12 7.92 -8.66
C GLU A 491 -20.90 7.49 -7.84
N LEU A 492 -21.07 7.29 -6.52
CA LEU A 492 -20.03 6.73 -5.66
C LEU A 492 -19.95 5.23 -5.91
N ASP A 493 -18.81 4.78 -6.39
CA ASP A 493 -18.45 3.37 -6.34
C ASP A 493 -18.06 3.02 -4.90
N PRO A 494 -18.82 2.15 -4.20
CA PRO A 494 -18.51 1.81 -2.83
C PRO A 494 -17.23 0.98 -2.69
N GLU A 495 -16.81 0.26 -3.73
CA GLU A 495 -15.59 -0.57 -3.70
C GLU A 495 -14.34 0.27 -3.98
N THR A 496 -14.38 1.17 -4.96
CA THR A 496 -13.21 1.98 -5.35
C THR A 496 -13.20 3.39 -4.73
N GLY A 497 -14.31 3.84 -4.16
CA GLY A 497 -14.48 5.22 -3.69
C GLY A 497 -14.51 6.25 -4.81
N GLU A 498 -14.41 5.83 -6.08
CA GLU A 498 -14.50 6.70 -7.23
C GLU A 498 -15.86 7.39 -7.28
N GLY A 499 -15.89 8.63 -7.79
CA GLY A 499 -17.10 9.43 -7.89
C GLY A 499 -17.39 10.37 -6.71
N TYR A 500 -16.71 10.24 -5.56
CA TYR A 500 -16.82 11.22 -4.46
C TYR A 500 -15.92 12.46 -4.63
N GLY A 501 -14.78 12.31 -5.31
CA GLY A 501 -13.80 13.37 -5.55
C GLY A 501 -12.60 13.35 -4.59
N PRO A 502 -11.55 14.13 -4.88
CA PRO A 502 -10.27 14.06 -4.19
C PRO A 502 -10.33 14.67 -2.79
N ALA A 503 -9.27 14.43 -2.01
CA ALA A 503 -9.13 15.08 -0.71
C ALA A 503 -9.07 16.62 -0.83
N ALA A 504 -9.66 17.34 0.13
CA ALA A 504 -9.69 18.81 0.13
C ALA A 504 -8.29 19.45 0.14
N ARG A 505 -7.30 18.76 0.73
CA ARG A 505 -5.89 19.16 0.79
C ARG A 505 -5.00 17.92 0.73
N ARG A 506 -3.71 18.12 0.43
CA ARG A 506 -2.69 17.07 0.50
C ARG A 506 -2.65 16.46 1.89
N ILE A 507 -2.75 15.14 1.95
CA ILE A 507 -2.59 14.36 3.16
C ILE A 507 -1.11 14.01 3.28
N LEU A 508 -0.51 14.24 4.45
CA LEU A 508 0.87 13.84 4.70
C LEU A 508 0.93 12.44 5.28
N THR A 509 1.94 11.69 4.84
CA THR A 509 2.35 10.43 5.47
C THR A 509 2.96 10.69 6.86
N GLY A 510 3.18 9.63 7.63
CA GLY A 510 3.83 9.73 8.94
C GLY A 510 5.24 10.33 8.85
N SER A 511 6.03 9.95 7.84
CA SER A 511 7.39 10.47 7.62
C SER A 511 7.38 11.95 7.22
N GLU A 512 6.51 12.34 6.29
CA GLU A 512 6.32 13.74 5.88
C GLU A 512 5.86 14.63 7.06
N ALA A 513 4.93 14.13 7.88
CA ALA A 513 4.45 14.81 9.07
C ALA A 513 5.57 15.03 10.10
N ARG A 514 6.40 14.00 10.34
CA ARG A 514 7.57 14.11 11.23
C ARG A 514 8.59 15.12 10.72
N ALA A 515 8.87 15.09 9.41
CA ALA A 515 9.81 16.03 8.78
C ALA A 515 9.32 17.49 8.92
N LEU A 516 8.01 17.71 8.82
CA LEU A 516 7.41 19.04 8.97
C LEU A 516 7.38 19.52 10.43
N THR A 517 6.98 18.64 11.36
CA THR A 517 6.70 19.00 12.76
C THR A 517 7.93 18.96 13.66
N GLY A 518 8.96 18.19 13.28
CA GLY A 518 10.19 18.01 14.08
C GLY A 518 9.98 17.20 15.36
N VAL A 519 8.86 16.47 15.48
CA VAL A 519 8.56 15.58 16.59
C VAL A 519 9.33 14.28 16.40
N ALA A 520 10.22 13.95 17.35
CA ALA A 520 10.84 12.64 17.47
C ALA A 520 10.05 11.79 18.48
N ALA A 521 9.94 10.49 18.22
CA ALA A 521 9.16 9.53 19.02
C ALA A 521 9.57 9.50 20.50
#